data_AF-A0A9P0K0Z9-F1
#
_entry.id   AF-A0A9P0K0Z9-F1
#
_cell.length_a   1.000
_cell.length_b   1.000
_cell.length_c   1.000
_cell.angle_alpha   90.00
_cell.angle_beta   90.00
_cell.angle_gamma   90.00
#
_symmetry.space_group_name_H-M   'P 1'
#
loop_
_entity.id
_entity.type
_entity.pdbx_description
1 polymer ?
#
loop_
_entity_poly.entity_id
_entity_poly.type
_entity_poly.pdbx_seq_one_letter_code
_entity_poly.pdbx_strand_id
1 'polypeptide(L)'
;MPVSRLDVIYRKILLTKLFTKGWGSPENLQRLFDIRQVISNRETCYKLVPKDYPISIINKTVHSDCRIIEGKFTSPFAVHLHGLVPDEVKESYFQMVLPLKWPSAHKPICIHLAGTGDHYFWRRRNVMAKPLLKAGIGAIILENPYYGIRKPTDQTRSSVHYVTDIFVMGGCLILECIVLLNWCEQVGFGPLGVTGISMGGHVSMKHQIKIIYEPYHVYAKIITM
;
A
#
# COMPACT_ATOMS: atom_id res chain seq x y z
N MET A 1 12.40 -4.79 39.02
CA MET A 1 12.37 -6.13 38.39
C MET A 1 13.72 -6.39 37.74
N PRO A 2 14.39 -7.53 38.00
CA PRO A 2 15.68 -7.82 37.38
C PRO A 2 15.50 -8.10 35.88
N VAL A 3 16.36 -7.51 35.05
CA VAL A 3 16.29 -7.63 33.59
C VAL A 3 16.61 -9.07 33.20
N SER A 4 15.70 -9.73 32.49
CA SER A 4 15.86 -11.12 32.07
C SER A 4 17.08 -11.28 31.15
N ARG A 5 17.98 -12.22 31.47
CA ARG A 5 19.14 -12.54 30.63
C ARG A 5 18.73 -13.02 29.22
N LEU A 6 17.57 -13.67 29.11
CA LEU A 6 16.98 -14.05 27.83
C LEU A 6 16.56 -12.81 27.03
N ASP A 7 15.96 -11.80 27.68
CA ASP A 7 15.60 -10.54 27.02
C ASP A 7 16.86 -9.78 26.54
N VAL A 8 17.95 -9.79 27.33
CA VAL A 8 19.23 -9.19 26.92
C VAL A 8 19.84 -9.89 25.70
N ILE A 9 19.84 -11.23 25.68
CA ILE A 9 20.35 -12.00 24.54
C ILE A 9 19.46 -11.79 23.31
N TYR A 10 18.13 -11.85 23.48
CA TYR A 10 17.17 -11.62 22.41
C TYR A 10 17.31 -10.21 21.79
N ARG A 11 17.46 -9.17 22.61
CA ARG A 11 17.71 -7.79 22.14
C ARG A 11 19.06 -7.60 21.46
N LYS A 12 20.08 -8.37 21.86
CA LYS A 12 21.38 -8.38 21.17
C LYS A 12 21.31 -9.10 19.81
N ILE A 13 20.41 -10.07 19.67
CA ILE A 13 20.17 -10.81 18.42
C ILE A 13 19.20 -10.05 17.48
N LEU A 14 18.32 -9.19 18.02
CA LEU A 14 17.48 -8.27 17.25
C LEU A 14 18.32 -7.22 16.51
N LEU A 15 18.74 -7.57 15.30
CA LEU A 15 19.50 -6.70 14.38
C LEU A 15 18.71 -5.48 13.88
N THR A 16 17.40 -5.41 14.15
CA THR A 16 16.52 -4.32 13.69
C THR A 16 16.34 -3.27 14.78
N LYS A 17 17.04 -2.13 14.63
CA LYS A 17 16.80 -0.93 15.42
C LYS A 17 15.84 -0.01 14.66
N LEU A 18 14.60 0.12 15.15
CA LEU A 18 13.62 1.07 14.62
C LEU A 18 13.76 2.42 15.32
N PHE A 19 13.39 3.49 14.62
CA PHE A 19 13.31 4.86 15.17
C PHE A 19 14.63 5.37 15.76
N THR A 20 15.76 4.98 15.15
CA THR A 20 17.10 5.31 15.65
C THR A 20 17.40 6.80 15.68
N LYS A 21 16.65 7.61 14.92
CA LYS A 21 16.77 9.07 14.89
C LYS A 21 15.67 9.77 15.69
N GLY A 22 14.84 9.03 16.44
CA GLY A 22 13.84 9.55 17.35
C GLY A 22 12.46 9.75 16.73
N TRP A 23 11.72 10.76 17.20
CA TRP A 23 10.31 10.96 16.83
C TRP A 23 10.12 11.65 15.47
N GLY A 24 11.08 12.48 15.04
CA GLY A 24 10.92 13.43 13.94
C GLY A 24 10.75 14.85 14.48
N SER A 25 10.62 15.85 13.59
CA SER A 25 10.43 17.24 14.02
C SER A 25 9.02 17.47 14.59
N PRO A 26 8.85 18.25 15.67
CA PRO A 26 7.54 18.60 16.22
C PRO A 26 6.58 19.21 15.20
N GLU A 27 7.09 20.06 14.30
CA GLU A 27 6.29 20.67 13.22
C GLU A 27 5.68 19.62 12.29
N ASN A 28 6.49 18.67 11.80
CA ASN A 28 5.97 17.57 10.98
C ASN A 28 4.99 16.68 11.74
N LEU A 29 5.19 16.44 13.04
CA LEU A 29 4.21 15.71 13.85
C LEU A 29 2.87 16.44 13.91
N GLN A 30 2.89 17.76 14.13
CA GLN A 30 1.65 18.56 14.14
C GLN A 30 0.93 18.45 12.79
N ARG A 31 1.64 18.66 11.67
CA ARG A 31 1.08 18.53 10.32
C ARG A 31 0.49 17.13 10.05
N LEU A 32 1.15 16.08 10.56
CA LEU A 32 0.64 14.70 10.49
C LEU A 32 -0.62 14.49 11.33
N PHE A 33 -0.74 15.13 12.49
CA PHE A 33 -1.96 15.07 13.28
C PHE A 33 -3.12 15.80 12.62
N ASP A 34 -2.87 16.95 12.02
CA ASP A 34 -3.89 17.75 11.34
C ASP A 34 -4.45 16.98 10.13
N ILE A 35 -3.58 16.45 9.26
CA ILE A 35 -4.03 15.68 8.10
C ILE A 35 -4.68 14.35 8.51
N ARG A 36 -4.25 13.75 9.64
CA ARG A 36 -4.86 12.51 10.15
C ARG A 36 -6.35 12.71 10.43
N GLN A 37 -6.77 13.88 10.94
CA GLN A 37 -8.19 14.16 11.15
C GLN A 37 -8.96 14.10 9.83
N VAL A 38 -8.41 14.71 8.77
CA VAL A 38 -9.01 14.72 7.43
C VAL A 38 -9.04 13.32 6.80
N ILE A 39 -7.95 12.55 6.92
CA ILE A 39 -7.86 11.17 6.38
C ILE A 39 -8.76 10.20 7.16
N SER A 40 -8.97 10.42 8.46
CA SER A 40 -9.80 9.54 9.29
C SER A 40 -11.28 9.59 8.93
N ASN A 41 -11.75 10.70 8.36
CA ASN A 41 -13.10 10.81 7.82
C ASN A 41 -13.11 10.37 6.35
N ARG A 42 -13.97 9.40 6.04
CA ARG A 42 -14.06 8.78 4.73
C ARG A 42 -14.36 9.80 3.63
N GLU A 43 -15.38 10.64 3.78
CA GLU A 43 -15.80 11.56 2.72
C GLU A 43 -14.73 12.59 2.39
N THR A 44 -14.06 13.11 3.42
CA THR A 44 -12.96 14.06 3.22
C THR A 44 -11.73 13.37 2.65
N CYS A 45 -11.42 12.13 3.06
CA CYS A 45 -10.30 11.37 2.54
C CYS A 45 -10.41 11.11 1.03
N TYR A 46 -11.59 10.71 0.54
CA TYR A 46 -11.80 10.50 -0.89
C TYR A 46 -11.66 11.80 -1.71
N LYS A 47 -11.97 12.97 -1.13
CA LYS A 47 -11.80 14.27 -1.79
C LYS A 47 -10.33 14.70 -1.90
N LEU A 48 -9.42 14.07 -1.16
CA LEU A 48 -7.98 14.35 -1.25
C LEU A 48 -7.34 13.81 -2.54
N VAL A 49 -8.05 12.96 -3.28
CA VAL A 49 -7.53 12.33 -4.50
C VAL A 49 -8.49 12.61 -5.66
N PRO A 50 -8.11 13.45 -6.63
CA PRO A 50 -8.83 13.59 -7.90
C PRO A 50 -9.14 12.22 -8.52
N LYS A 51 -10.33 12.07 -9.12
CA LYS A 51 -10.69 10.79 -9.75
C LYS A 51 -9.72 10.46 -10.89
N ASP A 52 -9.38 11.44 -11.71
CA ASP A 52 -8.50 11.37 -12.87
C ASP A 52 -7.01 11.54 -12.51
N TYR A 53 -6.61 11.11 -11.32
CA TYR A 53 -5.22 11.24 -10.86
C TYR A 53 -4.23 10.59 -11.86
N PRO A 54 -3.18 11.30 -12.29
CA PRO A 54 -2.32 10.83 -13.37
C PRO A 54 -1.51 9.60 -12.96
N ILE A 55 -1.57 8.55 -13.77
CA ILE A 55 -0.75 7.35 -13.65
C ILE A 55 0.05 7.13 -14.93
N SER A 56 1.36 6.89 -14.77
CA SER A 56 2.26 6.55 -15.86
C SER A 56 2.49 5.05 -15.91
N ILE A 57 2.20 4.42 -17.05
CA ILE A 57 2.60 3.03 -17.29
C ILE A 57 4.04 3.00 -17.81
N ILE A 58 4.90 2.32 -17.07
CA ILE A 58 6.34 2.22 -17.36
C ILE A 58 6.60 1.06 -18.31
N ASN A 59 5.93 -0.07 -18.11
CA ASN A 59 6.18 -1.28 -18.86
C ASN A 59 4.93 -2.17 -18.94
N LYS A 60 4.81 -2.94 -20.02
CA LYS A 60 3.77 -3.95 -20.23
C LYS A 60 4.43 -5.20 -20.80
N THR A 61 4.38 -6.30 -20.06
CA THR A 61 4.93 -7.59 -20.46
C THR A 61 3.84 -8.65 -20.46
N VAL A 62 3.86 -9.53 -21.46
CA VAL A 62 2.98 -10.70 -21.52
C VAL A 62 3.83 -11.94 -21.32
N HIS A 63 3.50 -12.74 -20.32
CA HIS A 63 4.07 -14.06 -20.06
C HIS A 63 3.09 -15.14 -20.49
N SER A 64 3.52 -16.40 -20.42
CA SER A 64 2.70 -17.56 -20.77
C SER A 64 1.48 -17.75 -19.86
N ASP A 65 1.54 -17.27 -18.62
CA ASP A 65 0.51 -17.45 -17.59
C ASP A 65 -0.24 -16.16 -17.22
N CYS A 66 0.34 -14.99 -17.49
CA CYS A 66 -0.18 -13.71 -17.03
C CYS A 66 0.29 -12.52 -17.86
N ARG A 67 -0.41 -11.39 -17.72
CA ARG A 67 0.06 -10.08 -18.19
C ARG A 67 0.51 -9.25 -16.99
N ILE A 68 1.67 -8.61 -17.10
CA ILE A 68 2.23 -7.76 -16.06
C ILE A 68 2.32 -6.34 -16.59
N ILE A 69 1.80 -5.39 -15.82
CA ILE A 69 1.86 -3.96 -16.10
C ILE A 69 2.57 -3.30 -14.93
N GLU A 70 3.60 -2.53 -15.22
CA GLU A 70 4.35 -1.74 -14.23
C GLU A 70 3.96 -0.29 -14.39
N GLY A 71 3.62 0.35 -13.28
CA GLY A 71 3.22 1.75 -13.30
C GLY A 71 3.78 2.53 -12.12
N LYS A 72 3.73 3.84 -12.24
CA LYS A 72 4.07 4.79 -11.19
C LYS A 72 3.18 6.02 -11.22
N PHE A 73 3.14 6.70 -10.09
CA PHE A 73 2.50 8.00 -9.94
C PHE A 73 3.05 8.68 -8.69
N THR A 74 2.99 10.01 -8.65
CA THR A 74 3.38 10.75 -7.44
C THR A 74 2.36 10.49 -6.32
N SER A 75 2.83 10.22 -5.10
CA SER A 75 1.96 9.96 -3.96
C SER A 75 1.14 11.22 -3.62
N PRO A 76 -0.21 11.16 -3.57
CA PRO A 76 -1.01 12.33 -3.21
C PRO A 76 -0.66 12.87 -1.83
N PHE A 77 -0.21 12.01 -0.91
CA PHE A 77 0.22 12.42 0.42
C PHE A 77 1.45 13.35 0.38
N ALA A 78 2.36 13.13 -0.57
CA ALA A 78 3.52 14.01 -0.79
C ALA A 78 3.12 15.37 -1.37
N VAL A 79 2.02 15.43 -2.13
CA VAL A 79 1.43 16.67 -2.66
C VAL A 79 0.69 17.43 -1.55
N HIS A 80 0.02 16.75 -0.62
CA HIS A 80 -0.63 17.46 0.49
C HIS A 80 0.36 17.92 1.56
N LEU A 81 1.45 17.17 1.78
CA LEU A 81 2.45 17.46 2.81
C LEU A 81 3.84 17.69 2.20
N HIS A 82 3.97 18.77 1.44
CA HIS A 82 5.26 19.20 0.88
C HIS A 82 6.34 19.30 1.96
N GLY A 83 7.52 18.76 1.66
CA GLY A 83 8.71 18.76 2.54
C GLY A 83 8.68 17.73 3.66
N LEU A 84 7.57 17.01 3.87
CA LEU A 84 7.44 16.00 4.92
C LEU A 84 7.81 14.60 4.42
N VAL A 85 7.43 14.27 3.17
CA VAL A 85 7.74 12.98 2.54
C VAL A 85 9.14 13.06 1.91
N PRO A 86 10.08 12.14 2.26
CA PRO A 86 11.41 12.08 1.63
C PRO A 86 11.32 11.89 0.12
N ASP A 87 12.28 12.43 -0.64
CA ASP A 87 12.26 12.44 -2.10
C ASP A 87 12.15 11.03 -2.70
N GLU A 88 12.86 10.05 -2.13
CA GLU A 88 12.83 8.65 -2.55
C GLU A 88 11.46 8.00 -2.38
N VAL A 89 10.64 8.55 -1.48
CA VAL A 89 9.32 8.02 -1.12
C VAL A 89 8.20 8.71 -1.92
N LYS A 90 8.43 9.90 -2.48
CA LYS A 90 7.39 10.69 -3.16
C LYS A 90 6.74 9.96 -4.32
N GLU A 91 7.52 9.19 -5.08
CA GLU A 91 7.01 8.41 -6.20
C GLU A 91 6.53 7.04 -5.74
N SER A 92 5.28 6.71 -6.08
CA SER A 92 4.67 5.41 -5.85
C SER A 92 4.88 4.51 -7.06
N TYR A 93 5.08 3.22 -6.82
CA TYR A 93 5.31 2.22 -7.85
C TYR A 93 4.44 1.00 -7.59
N PHE A 94 3.89 0.43 -8.66
CA PHE A 94 3.06 -0.75 -8.55
C PHE A 94 3.27 -1.72 -9.72
N GLN A 95 2.89 -2.97 -9.45
CA GLN A 95 2.77 -4.02 -10.45
C GLN A 95 1.36 -4.57 -10.48
N MET A 96 0.69 -4.43 -11.61
CA MET A 96 -0.57 -5.09 -11.89
C MET A 96 -0.31 -6.41 -12.60
N VAL A 97 -0.87 -7.49 -12.08
CA VAL A 97 -0.75 -8.86 -12.59
C VAL A 97 -2.15 -9.32 -12.97
N LEU A 98 -2.36 -9.59 -14.25
CA LEU A 98 -3.66 -9.87 -14.83
C LEU A 98 -3.72 -11.27 -15.44
N PRO A 99 -4.88 -11.94 -15.38
CA PRO A 99 -5.08 -13.18 -16.12
C PRO A 99 -5.11 -12.87 -17.63
N LEU A 100 -4.70 -13.84 -18.45
CA LEU A 100 -4.76 -13.69 -19.91
C LEU A 100 -6.20 -13.71 -20.44
N LYS A 101 -7.11 -14.37 -19.72
CA LYS A 101 -8.54 -14.45 -20.01
C LYS A 101 -9.33 -14.27 -18.72
N TRP A 102 -10.43 -13.53 -18.79
CA TRP A 102 -11.36 -13.38 -17.67
C TRP A 102 -12.45 -14.45 -17.77
N PRO A 103 -12.83 -15.11 -16.67
CA PRO A 103 -13.87 -16.15 -16.69
C PRO A 103 -15.29 -15.59 -16.82
N SER A 104 -15.48 -14.27 -16.63
CA SER A 104 -16.77 -13.60 -16.71
C SER A 104 -16.63 -12.19 -17.27
N ALA A 105 -17.74 -11.47 -17.42
CA ALA A 105 -17.73 -10.05 -17.77
C ALA A 105 -17.05 -9.18 -16.70
N HIS A 106 -17.06 -9.62 -15.44
CA HIS A 106 -16.37 -8.95 -14.34
C HIS A 106 -14.87 -9.18 -14.42
N LYS A 107 -14.12 -8.14 -14.07
CA LYS A 107 -12.65 -8.15 -14.04
C LYS A 107 -12.16 -7.77 -12.64
N PRO A 108 -12.34 -8.65 -11.64
CA PRO A 108 -12.05 -8.32 -10.26
C PRO A 108 -10.55 -8.07 -10.03
N ILE A 109 -10.24 -7.07 -9.20
CA ILE A 109 -8.86 -6.71 -8.85
C ILE A 109 -8.69 -6.63 -7.34
N CYS A 110 -7.62 -7.24 -6.82
CA CYS A 110 -7.22 -7.14 -5.41
C CYS A 110 -5.89 -6.39 -5.26
N ILE A 111 -5.87 -5.29 -4.50
CA ILE A 111 -4.66 -4.55 -4.17
C ILE A 111 -3.99 -5.21 -2.94
N HIS A 112 -2.70 -5.53 -3.04
CA HIS A 112 -1.90 -6.17 -1.99
C HIS A 112 -0.90 -5.20 -1.36
N LEU A 113 -1.11 -4.87 -0.09
CA LEU A 113 -0.19 -4.08 0.71
C LEU A 113 0.88 -4.96 1.35
N ALA A 114 2.12 -4.49 1.33
CA ALA A 114 3.27 -5.26 1.81
C ALA A 114 3.22 -5.41 3.34
N GLY A 115 3.63 -6.59 3.82
CA GLY A 115 3.97 -6.79 5.23
C GLY A 115 5.38 -6.23 5.54
N THR A 116 5.75 -6.16 6.81
CA THR A 116 7.09 -5.69 7.20
C THR A 116 8.20 -6.57 6.59
N GLY A 117 9.21 -5.96 5.98
CA GLY A 117 10.30 -6.69 5.31
C GLY A 117 10.00 -7.15 3.87
N ASP A 118 8.77 -6.96 3.38
CA ASP A 118 8.34 -7.41 2.05
C ASP A 118 8.70 -6.38 0.97
N HIS A 119 9.98 -6.36 0.63
CA HIS A 119 10.54 -5.48 -0.39
C HIS A 119 10.27 -5.99 -1.80
N TYR A 120 10.07 -5.06 -2.72
CA TYR A 120 9.81 -5.32 -4.13
C TYR A 120 8.54 -6.16 -4.32
N PHE A 121 8.39 -6.69 -5.54
CA PHE A 121 7.15 -7.33 -5.97
C PHE A 121 7.21 -8.86 -6.03
N TRP A 122 8.41 -9.46 -6.10
CA TRP A 122 8.57 -10.87 -6.48
C TRP A 122 7.81 -11.83 -5.57
N ARG A 123 7.90 -11.65 -4.26
CA ARG A 123 7.25 -12.54 -3.28
C ARG A 123 5.74 -12.49 -3.41
N ARG A 124 5.15 -11.28 -3.34
CA ARG A 124 3.70 -11.07 -3.51
C ARG A 124 3.20 -11.51 -4.89
N ARG A 125 4.00 -11.30 -5.94
CA ARG A 125 3.66 -11.74 -7.30
C ARG A 125 3.48 -13.25 -7.37
N ASN A 126 4.46 -14.01 -6.86
CA ASN A 126 4.45 -15.46 -7.01
C ASN A 126 3.58 -16.17 -5.97
N VAL A 127 3.53 -15.67 -4.73
CA VAL A 127 2.85 -16.36 -3.62
C VAL A 127 1.40 -15.89 -3.46
N MET A 128 1.06 -14.66 -3.87
CA MET A 128 -0.29 -14.11 -3.70
C MET A 128 -1.00 -13.88 -5.04
N ALA A 129 -0.41 -13.09 -5.94
CA ALA A 129 -1.07 -12.70 -7.18
C ALA A 129 -1.30 -13.89 -8.14
N LYS A 130 -0.27 -14.71 -8.39
CA LYS A 130 -0.40 -15.86 -9.31
C LYS A 130 -1.48 -16.87 -8.90
N PRO A 131 -1.63 -17.26 -7.62
CA PRO A 131 -2.77 -18.06 -7.19
C PRO A 131 -4.13 -17.42 -7.47
N LEU A 132 -4.29 -16.11 -7.28
CA LEU A 132 -5.53 -15.39 -7.56
C LEU A 132 -5.93 -15.41 -9.04
N LEU A 133 -4.94 -15.43 -9.95
CA LEU A 133 -5.21 -15.54 -11.38
C LEU A 133 -5.99 -16.81 -11.74
N LYS A 134 -5.76 -17.91 -11.00
CA LYS A 134 -6.49 -19.17 -11.21
C LYS A 134 -7.97 -19.06 -10.85
N ALA A 135 -8.32 -18.14 -9.96
CA ALA A 135 -9.69 -17.78 -9.62
C ALA A 135 -10.26 -16.67 -10.52
N GLY A 136 -9.52 -16.24 -11.55
CA GLY A 136 -9.92 -15.14 -12.42
C GLY A 136 -9.88 -13.77 -11.76
N ILE A 137 -9.07 -13.60 -10.71
CA ILE A 137 -8.89 -12.34 -9.98
C ILE A 137 -7.51 -11.78 -10.31
N GLY A 138 -7.47 -10.57 -10.86
CA GLY A 138 -6.22 -9.84 -11.04
C GLY A 138 -5.74 -9.21 -9.73
N ALA A 139 -4.49 -8.81 -9.71
CA ALA A 139 -3.86 -8.28 -8.50
C ALA A 139 -3.06 -7.02 -8.82
N ILE A 140 -3.05 -6.06 -7.90
CA ILE A 140 -2.11 -4.94 -7.90
C ILE A 140 -1.22 -5.07 -6.68
N ILE A 141 0.09 -4.99 -6.88
CA ILE A 141 1.09 -5.06 -5.81
C ILE A 141 1.70 -3.66 -5.71
N LEU A 142 1.42 -2.97 -4.62
CA LEU A 142 1.91 -1.62 -4.37
C LEU A 142 3.23 -1.70 -3.58
N GLU A 143 4.29 -1.04 -4.04
CA GLU A 143 5.53 -0.93 -3.26
C GLU A 143 5.31 0.05 -2.11
N ASN A 144 5.40 -0.42 -0.88
CA ASN A 144 5.18 0.44 0.28
C ASN A 144 6.22 1.57 0.34
N PRO A 145 5.85 2.74 0.87
CA PRO A 145 6.82 3.78 1.26
C PRO A 145 7.95 3.17 2.11
N TYR A 146 9.19 3.64 1.91
CA TYR A 146 10.40 3.16 2.61
C TYR A 146 10.85 1.73 2.27
N TYR A 147 10.28 1.08 1.25
CA TYR A 147 10.56 -0.31 0.89
C TYR A 147 11.11 -0.39 -0.54
N GLY A 148 11.98 -1.38 -0.79
CA GLY A 148 12.48 -1.70 -2.11
C GLY A 148 13.11 -0.49 -2.78
N ILE A 149 12.50 -0.05 -3.89
CA ILE A 149 12.95 1.12 -4.67
C ILE A 149 12.62 2.46 -4.02
N ARG A 150 11.68 2.50 -3.06
CA ARG A 150 11.26 3.71 -2.32
C ARG A 150 12.00 3.86 -0.99
N LYS A 151 13.07 3.09 -0.78
CA LYS A 151 13.80 3.04 0.49
C LYS A 151 14.92 4.09 0.49
N PRO A 152 14.99 4.99 1.49
CA PRO A 152 16.11 5.91 1.65
C PRO A 152 17.45 5.17 1.71
N THR A 153 18.50 5.78 1.15
CA THR A 153 19.81 5.13 0.96
C THR A 153 20.49 4.74 2.28
N ASP A 154 20.28 5.52 3.34
CA ASP A 154 20.79 5.27 4.69
C ASP A 154 19.92 4.31 5.51
N GLN A 155 18.76 3.90 4.99
CA GLN A 155 17.86 2.98 5.66
C GLN A 155 18.31 1.52 5.52
N THR A 156 18.48 0.87 6.66
CA THR A 156 18.78 -0.57 6.72
C THR A 156 17.49 -1.38 6.77
N ARG A 157 17.31 -2.32 5.82
CA ARG A 157 16.10 -3.17 5.72
C ARG A 157 14.81 -2.33 5.74
N SER A 158 13.77 -2.77 6.46
CA SER A 158 12.54 -2.02 6.71
C SER A 158 12.58 -1.17 7.99
N SER A 159 13.76 -0.89 8.52
CA SER A 159 13.89 -0.16 9.79
C SER A 159 13.88 1.35 9.54
N VAL A 160 12.69 1.95 9.58
CA VAL A 160 12.51 3.40 9.44
C VAL A 160 13.22 4.17 10.57
N HIS A 161 13.65 5.40 10.26
CA HIS A 161 14.51 6.20 11.12
C HIS A 161 13.75 7.00 12.16
N TYR A 162 12.55 7.47 11.81
CA TYR A 162 11.72 8.28 12.68
C TYR A 162 10.35 7.65 12.91
N VAL A 163 9.73 7.97 14.04
CA VAL A 163 8.33 7.56 14.29
C VAL A 163 7.38 8.20 13.27
N THR A 164 7.64 9.44 12.85
CA THR A 164 6.91 10.13 11.77
C THR A 164 6.85 9.31 10.48
N ASP A 165 7.89 8.54 10.16
CA ASP A 165 7.98 7.78 8.90
C ASP A 165 6.87 6.71 8.80
N ILE A 166 6.41 6.17 9.94
CA ILE A 166 5.27 5.23 9.97
C ILE A 166 3.97 5.94 9.62
N PHE A 167 3.76 7.15 10.13
CA PHE A 167 2.58 7.93 9.82
C PHE A 167 2.58 8.35 8.34
N VAL A 168 3.75 8.73 7.81
CA VAL A 168 3.94 8.98 6.38
C VAL A 168 3.60 7.75 5.56
N MET A 169 4.16 6.59 5.93
CA MET A 169 3.90 5.34 5.23
C MET A 169 2.41 5.00 5.21
N GLY A 170 1.72 5.13 6.35
CA GLY A 170 0.28 4.90 6.44
C GLY A 170 -0.52 5.87 5.58
N GLY A 171 -0.24 7.17 5.65
CA GLY A 171 -0.94 8.20 4.89
C GLY A 171 -0.76 8.05 3.37
N CYS A 172 0.47 7.79 2.93
CA CYS A 172 0.79 7.46 1.54
C CYS A 172 -0.02 6.26 1.05
N LEU A 173 0.03 5.12 1.76
CA LEU A 173 -0.66 3.90 1.33
C LEU A 173 -2.17 4.08 1.23
N ILE A 174 -2.78 4.85 2.14
CA ILE A 174 -4.21 5.16 2.11
C ILE A 174 -4.58 5.88 0.80
N LEU A 175 -3.90 7.01 0.52
CA LEU A 175 -4.23 7.82 -0.66
C LEU A 175 -3.79 7.14 -1.97
N GLU A 176 -2.69 6.39 -1.96
CA GLU A 176 -2.22 5.61 -3.10
C GLU A 176 -3.18 4.47 -3.46
N CYS A 177 -3.83 3.84 -2.47
CA CYS A 177 -4.90 2.88 -2.74
C CYS A 177 -6.09 3.55 -3.42
N ILE A 178 -6.49 4.75 -2.98
CA ILE A 178 -7.61 5.49 -3.61
C ILE A 178 -7.29 5.80 -5.07
N VAL A 179 -6.05 6.22 -5.38
CA VAL A 179 -5.60 6.42 -6.76
C VAL A 179 -5.78 5.16 -7.59
N LEU A 180 -5.29 4.01 -7.10
CA LEU A 180 -5.36 2.74 -7.81
C LEU A 180 -6.78 2.21 -7.97
N LEU A 181 -7.64 2.41 -6.96
CA LEU A 181 -9.06 2.05 -7.03
C LEU A 181 -9.78 2.89 -8.08
N ASN A 182 -9.63 4.22 -8.05
CA ASN A 182 -10.23 5.12 -9.04
C ASN A 182 -9.76 4.78 -10.47
N TRP A 183 -8.46 4.52 -10.64
CA TRP A 183 -7.91 4.11 -11.93
C TRP A 183 -8.48 2.78 -12.42
N CYS A 184 -8.62 1.79 -11.52
CA CYS A 184 -9.23 0.51 -11.86
C CYS A 184 -10.69 0.69 -12.33
N GLU A 185 -11.49 1.48 -11.61
CA GLU A 185 -12.89 1.74 -11.98
C GLU A 185 -12.98 2.41 -13.36
N GLN A 186 -12.14 3.42 -13.63
CA GLN A 186 -12.12 4.13 -14.91
C GLN A 186 -11.78 3.24 -16.10
N VAL A 187 -10.89 2.26 -15.91
CA VAL A 187 -10.48 1.32 -16.95
C VAL A 187 -11.48 0.15 -17.08
N GLY A 188 -12.51 0.09 -16.22
CA GLY A 188 -13.55 -0.93 -16.25
C GLY A 188 -13.16 -2.23 -15.55
N PHE A 189 -12.28 -2.15 -14.55
CA PHE A 189 -12.03 -3.24 -13.62
C PHE A 189 -13.01 -3.20 -12.45
N GLY A 190 -13.45 -4.37 -11.99
CA GLY A 190 -14.42 -4.48 -10.91
C GLY A 190 -15.01 -5.90 -10.79
N PRO A 191 -15.42 -6.32 -9.58
CA PRO A 191 -15.33 -5.60 -8.30
C PRO A 191 -13.90 -5.44 -7.76
N LEU A 192 -13.68 -4.45 -6.88
CA LEU A 192 -12.35 -4.12 -6.36
C LEU A 192 -12.23 -4.48 -4.87
N GLY A 193 -11.03 -4.88 -4.45
CA GLY A 193 -10.72 -5.15 -3.05
C GLY A 193 -9.30 -4.74 -2.68
N VAL A 194 -9.07 -4.56 -1.38
CA VAL A 194 -7.75 -4.26 -0.80
C VAL A 194 -7.47 -5.29 0.29
N THR A 195 -6.26 -5.82 0.30
CA THR A 195 -5.79 -6.76 1.32
C THR A 195 -4.34 -6.45 1.71
N GLY A 196 -3.94 -6.91 2.88
CA GLY A 196 -2.60 -6.70 3.40
C GLY A 196 -2.30 -7.66 4.54
N ILE A 197 -1.01 -7.91 4.75
CA ILE A 197 -0.52 -8.77 5.84
C ILE A 197 0.14 -7.89 6.91
N SER A 198 -0.18 -8.12 8.19
CA SER A 198 0.44 -7.42 9.33
C SER A 198 0.30 -5.90 9.25
N MET A 199 1.40 -5.14 9.11
CA MET A 199 1.38 -3.69 8.88
C MET A 199 0.52 -3.32 7.66
N GLY A 200 0.65 -4.04 6.56
CA GLY A 200 -0.22 -3.89 5.40
C GLY A 200 -1.68 -4.17 5.75
N GLY A 201 -1.93 -5.17 6.61
CA GLY A 201 -3.26 -5.49 7.13
C GLY A 201 -3.85 -4.37 7.99
N HIS A 202 -3.07 -3.71 8.85
CA HIS A 202 -3.53 -2.57 9.63
C HIS A 202 -3.95 -1.39 8.73
N VAL A 203 -3.21 -1.14 7.65
CA VAL A 203 -3.55 -0.11 6.67
C VAL A 203 -4.78 -0.51 5.85
N SER A 204 -4.87 -1.75 5.39
CA SER A 204 -6.04 -2.28 4.67
C SER A 204 -7.31 -2.30 5.52
N MET A 205 -7.21 -2.61 6.82
CA MET A 205 -8.36 -2.62 7.75
C MET A 205 -8.95 -1.23 7.96
N LYS A 206 -8.14 -0.17 7.94
CA LYS A 206 -8.68 1.21 8.00
C LYS A 206 -9.47 1.61 6.75
N HIS A 207 -9.35 0.84 5.67
CA HIS A 207 -10.08 1.01 4.41
C HIS A 207 -10.82 -0.26 4.01
N GLN A 208 -11.34 -1.03 4.97
CA GLN A 208 -11.90 -2.35 4.73
C GLN A 208 -13.06 -2.30 3.72
N ILE A 209 -12.75 -2.56 2.45
CA ILE A 209 -13.72 -2.97 1.44
C ILE A 209 -13.92 -4.46 1.67
N LYS A 210 -15.04 -4.82 2.30
CA LYS A 210 -15.44 -6.22 2.44
C LYS A 210 -15.87 -6.72 1.06
N ILE A 211 -15.13 -7.66 0.47
CA ILE A 211 -15.66 -8.50 -0.61
C ILE A 211 -16.73 -9.37 0.04
N ILE A 212 -17.99 -8.95 0.00
CA ILE A 212 -19.13 -9.78 0.39
C ILE A 212 -19.56 -10.53 -0.86
N TYR A 213 -19.41 -11.85 -0.82
CA TYR A 213 -20.09 -12.74 -1.75
C TYR A 213 -21.55 -12.84 -1.30
N GLU A 214 -22.48 -12.20 -2.01
CA GLU A 214 -23.90 -12.56 -1.98
C GLU A 214 -24.39 -12.88 -3.39
N PRO A 215 -25.22 -13.91 -3.56
CA PRO A 215 -25.41 -14.58 -4.84
C PRO A 215 -26.18 -13.79 -5.91
N TYR A 216 -26.69 -12.59 -5.64
CA TYR A 216 -27.56 -11.90 -6.60
C TYR A 216 -27.35 -10.40 -6.85
N HIS A 217 -26.51 -9.69 -6.09
CA HIS A 217 -26.21 -8.28 -6.39
C HIS A 217 -24.81 -7.85 -5.93
N VAL A 218 -23.97 -7.40 -6.87
CA VAL A 218 -22.65 -6.82 -6.57
C VAL A 218 -22.82 -5.36 -6.16
N TYR A 219 -22.90 -5.10 -4.85
CA TYR A 219 -22.83 -3.75 -4.30
C TYR A 219 -21.52 -3.58 -3.49
N ALA A 220 -20.70 -2.61 -3.89
CA ALA A 220 -19.57 -2.15 -3.09
C ALA A 220 -20.10 -1.37 -1.88
N LYS A 221 -20.15 -2.00 -0.71
CA LYS A 221 -20.59 -1.36 0.54
C LYS A 221 -19.39 -1.20 1.46
N ILE A 222 -18.88 0.02 1.59
CA ILE A 222 -17.85 0.38 2.55
C ILE A 222 -18.53 0.49 3.92
N ILE A 223 -18.14 -0.37 4.86
CA ILE A 223 -18.62 -0.37 6.25
C ILE A 223 -17.50 0.17 7.13
N THR A 224 -17.70 1.33 7.73
CA THR A 224 -16.92 1.83 8.87
C THR A 224 -17.56 1.31 10.16
N MET A 225 -16.77 0.69 11.04
CA MET A 225 -17.11 0.61 12.48
C MET A 225 -16.44 1.78 13.19
#